data_AF-A0A3L7WXW2-F1
#
_entry.id   AF-A0A3L7WXW2-F1
#
_cell.length_a   1.000
_cell.length_b   1.000
_cell.length_c   1.000
_cell.angle_alpha   90.00
_cell.angle_beta   90.00
_cell.angle_gamma   90.00
#
_symmetry.space_group_name_H-M   'P 1'
#
loop_
_entity.id
_entity.type
_entity.pdbx_description
1 polymer ?
#
loop_
_entity_poly.entity_id
_entity_poly.type
_entity_poly.pdbx_seq_one_letter_code
_entity_poly.pdbx_strand_id
1 'polypeptide(L)'
;MTTDAPFPPHFLWGTASASHQVEGDNTNNQWWAFEQQPGAIWHGDKSGLACDWWANAEADFDRMAGLGLNAHRLSLEWSRIEPEPGRFDPTAIDRYRKMLDGLRRRGITPLVTLHHFSEPLWFTRMGGWENGASVSFFRRYVDFVTRALADLCDFWATINEPLVLIAQGWFLGNWPPQKSNFPLAMRVMRHLLFAHAEAYHAIHAHQSQARVGYAVHVRLFTPWRRGNRLDRYAAGLRRWLFEHIWVAATNDGWLRPPLSLIRRDAQLIKTIDYVGINYYTRDHIRFTPNP
;
A
#
# COMPACT_ATOMS: atom_id res chain seq x y z
N MET A 1 28.32 -19.32 -9.77
CA MET A 1 29.03 -18.04 -9.97
C MET A 1 28.15 -16.96 -9.38
N THR A 2 28.32 -16.66 -8.10
CA THR A 2 27.81 -15.41 -7.54
C THR A 2 28.64 -14.31 -8.18
N THR A 3 28.01 -13.42 -8.92
CA THR A 3 28.73 -12.30 -9.53
C THR A 3 29.17 -11.35 -8.42
N ASP A 4 30.48 -11.22 -8.19
CA ASP A 4 31.13 -10.25 -7.30
C ASP A 4 30.99 -8.80 -7.81
N ALA A 5 29.85 -8.45 -8.39
CA ALA A 5 29.58 -7.08 -8.80
C ALA A 5 29.15 -6.28 -7.56
N PRO A 6 29.89 -5.24 -7.16
CA PRO A 6 29.47 -4.38 -6.05
C PRO A 6 28.15 -3.69 -6.43
N PHE A 7 27.29 -3.49 -5.43
CA PHE A 7 26.08 -2.69 -5.60
C PHE A 7 26.44 -1.24 -5.97
N PRO A 8 25.54 -0.53 -6.69
CA PRO A 8 25.76 0.88 -7.00
C PRO A 8 26.08 1.71 -5.75
N PRO A 9 26.93 2.75 -5.88
CA PRO A 9 27.12 3.68 -4.78
C PRO A 9 25.77 4.29 -4.38
N HIS A 10 25.57 4.47 -3.06
CA HIS A 10 24.32 4.97 -2.49
C HIS A 10 23.10 4.05 -2.67
N PHE A 11 23.30 2.76 -2.93
CA PHE A 11 22.20 1.79 -2.87
C PHE A 11 21.55 1.80 -1.49
N LEU A 12 20.21 1.86 -1.47
CA LEU A 12 19.43 1.87 -0.24
C LEU A 12 19.22 0.44 0.27
N TRP A 13 19.81 0.14 1.42
CA TRP A 13 19.65 -1.08 2.19
C TRP A 13 18.81 -0.78 3.42
N GLY A 14 17.63 -1.38 3.48
CA GLY A 14 16.66 -1.02 4.50
C GLY A 14 15.72 -2.13 4.92
N THR A 15 14.88 -1.78 5.88
CA THR A 15 13.78 -2.59 6.40
C THR A 15 12.44 -1.89 6.12
N ALA A 16 11.33 -2.60 6.33
CA ALA A 16 10.01 -2.03 6.19
C ALA A 16 9.05 -2.51 7.29
N SER A 17 8.10 -1.65 7.69
CA SER A 17 7.02 -1.97 8.63
C SER A 17 5.69 -1.37 8.16
N ALA A 18 4.59 -1.81 8.77
CA ALA A 18 3.26 -1.22 8.60
C ALA A 18 2.69 -0.81 9.95
N SER A 19 2.07 0.37 10.02
CA SER A 19 1.54 0.99 11.23
C SER A 19 0.73 0.02 12.08
N HIS A 20 -0.35 -0.55 11.55
CA HIS A 20 -1.22 -1.46 12.29
C HIS A 20 -0.48 -2.72 12.81
N GLN A 21 0.58 -3.16 12.11
CA GLN A 21 1.30 -4.38 12.46
C GLN A 21 2.31 -4.20 13.60
N VAL A 22 2.80 -2.97 13.84
CA VAL A 22 3.88 -2.74 14.81
C VAL A 22 3.55 -1.68 15.86
N GLU A 23 2.75 -0.67 15.53
CA GLU A 23 2.53 0.49 16.41
C GLU A 23 1.80 0.14 17.71
N GLY A 24 0.78 -0.70 17.62
CA GLY A 24 -0.10 -1.04 18.74
C GLY A 24 -1.10 0.05 19.09
N ASP A 25 -1.97 -0.21 20.07
CA ASP A 25 -2.91 0.72 20.73
C ASP A 25 -3.65 1.68 19.79
N ASN A 26 -4.18 1.16 18.70
CA ASN A 26 -5.07 1.88 17.79
C ASN A 26 -6.37 1.12 17.58
N THR A 27 -7.42 1.58 18.26
CA THR A 27 -8.75 0.97 18.20
C THR A 27 -9.65 1.57 17.13
N ASN A 28 -9.21 2.62 16.42
CA ASN A 28 -10.04 3.40 15.50
C ASN A 28 -9.92 2.99 14.02
N ASN A 29 -9.52 1.75 13.73
CA ASN A 29 -9.43 1.25 12.36
C ASN A 29 -10.25 -0.04 12.17
N GLN A 30 -10.54 -0.35 10.90
CA GLN A 30 -11.36 -1.49 10.52
C GLN A 30 -10.68 -2.86 10.75
N TRP A 31 -9.35 -2.94 10.72
CA TRP A 31 -8.64 -4.16 11.09
C TRP A 31 -8.77 -4.48 12.57
N TRP A 32 -8.65 -3.47 13.44
CA TRP A 32 -8.91 -3.61 14.87
C TRP A 32 -10.35 -4.07 15.14
N ALA A 33 -11.33 -3.54 14.41
CA ALA A 33 -12.72 -3.98 14.54
C ALA A 33 -12.94 -5.40 14.00
N PHE A 34 -12.23 -5.78 12.93
CA PHE A 34 -12.29 -7.10 12.33
C PHE A 34 -11.72 -8.16 13.27
N GLU A 35 -10.55 -7.93 13.87
CA GLU A 35 -9.94 -8.88 14.80
C GLU A 35 -10.80 -9.12 16.04
N GLN A 36 -11.74 -8.22 16.40
CA GLN A 36 -12.70 -8.46 17.48
C GLN A 36 -13.71 -9.58 17.19
N GLN A 37 -13.89 -9.96 15.94
CA GLN A 37 -14.86 -10.97 15.55
C GLN A 37 -14.31 -12.40 15.79
N PRO A 38 -15.11 -13.31 16.37
CA PRO A 38 -14.69 -14.71 16.53
C PRO A 38 -14.28 -15.34 15.20
N GLY A 39 -13.08 -15.93 15.15
CA GLY A 39 -12.58 -16.63 13.96
C GLY A 39 -12.05 -15.73 12.83
N ALA A 40 -12.07 -14.40 12.99
CA ALA A 40 -11.55 -13.48 11.99
C ALA A 40 -10.02 -13.58 11.79
N ILE A 41 -9.29 -13.69 12.89
CA ILE A 41 -7.84 -13.86 12.90
C ILE A 41 -7.51 -15.28 13.33
N TRP A 42 -6.48 -15.86 12.70
CA TRP A 42 -5.93 -17.15 13.07
C TRP A 42 -5.53 -17.12 14.56
N HIS A 43 -6.01 -18.09 15.36
CA HIS A 43 -5.92 -18.12 16.83
C HIS A 43 -6.65 -17.01 17.62
N GLY A 44 -7.32 -16.07 16.96
CA GLY A 44 -7.99 -14.95 17.63
C GLY A 44 -7.04 -13.89 18.18
N ASP A 45 -5.82 -13.81 17.62
CA ASP A 45 -4.83 -12.81 17.96
C ASP A 45 -5.39 -11.39 17.78
N LYS A 46 -4.91 -10.46 18.62
CA LYS A 46 -5.30 -9.05 18.62
C LYS A 46 -4.05 -8.21 18.44
N SER A 47 -4.19 -7.11 17.71
CA SER A 47 -3.15 -6.09 17.55
C SER A 47 -2.62 -5.64 18.92
N GLY A 48 -3.50 -5.23 19.85
CA GLY A 48 -3.10 -4.84 21.22
C GLY A 48 -1.92 -3.87 21.19
N LEU A 49 -0.87 -4.14 21.97
CA LEU A 49 0.39 -3.38 21.90
C LEU A 49 1.21 -3.65 20.63
N ALA A 50 0.96 -4.72 19.89
CA ALA A 50 1.78 -5.17 18.76
C ALA A 50 3.27 -5.25 19.14
N CYS A 51 4.12 -4.39 18.57
CA CYS A 51 5.53 -4.25 18.93
C CYS A 51 5.81 -3.02 19.82
N ASP A 52 4.76 -2.35 20.29
CA ASP A 52 4.76 -1.11 21.05
C ASP A 52 5.56 0.02 20.36
N TRP A 53 5.50 0.02 19.02
CA TRP A 53 6.31 0.91 18.20
C TRP A 53 5.83 2.35 18.27
N TRP A 54 4.54 2.56 18.55
CA TRP A 54 4.01 3.92 18.75
C TRP A 54 4.75 4.63 19.88
N ALA A 55 5.03 3.95 20.99
CA ALA A 55 5.78 4.52 22.10
C ALA A 55 7.30 4.44 21.90
N ASN A 56 7.81 3.36 21.29
CA ASN A 56 9.22 2.96 21.44
C ASN A 56 10.02 2.76 20.13
N ALA A 57 9.54 3.26 18.98
CA ALA A 57 10.22 3.07 17.68
C ALA A 57 11.71 3.48 17.65
N GLU A 58 12.11 4.48 18.45
CA GLU A 58 13.48 5.00 18.50
C GLU A 58 14.53 3.94 18.80
N ALA A 59 14.21 2.97 19.67
CA ALA A 59 15.13 1.88 20.00
C ALA A 59 15.40 0.98 18.79
N ASP A 60 14.42 0.79 17.91
CA ASP A 60 14.61 0.04 16.68
C ASP A 60 15.35 0.86 15.62
N PHE A 61 15.26 2.19 15.62
CA PHE A 61 16.10 3.02 14.76
C PHE A 61 17.58 2.92 15.16
N ASP A 62 17.88 2.86 16.46
CA ASP A 62 19.25 2.60 16.95
C ASP A 62 19.77 1.24 16.48
N ARG A 63 18.92 0.21 16.51
CA ARG A 63 19.26 -1.13 15.99
C ARG A 63 19.49 -1.11 14.48
N MET A 64 18.65 -0.42 13.71
CA MET A 64 18.82 -0.29 12.26
C MET A 64 20.16 0.36 11.92
N ALA A 65 20.54 1.43 12.62
CA ALA A 65 21.82 2.09 12.46
C ALA A 65 22.99 1.15 12.83
N GLY A 66 22.88 0.41 13.95
CA GLY A 66 23.88 -0.57 14.37
C GLY A 66 24.08 -1.73 13.38
N LEU A 67 23.05 -2.07 12.59
CA LEU A 67 23.11 -3.06 11.51
C LEU A 67 23.66 -2.49 10.19
N GLY A 68 23.95 -1.19 10.12
CA GLY A 68 24.43 -0.53 8.91
C GLY A 68 23.34 -0.30 7.85
N LEU A 69 22.06 -0.32 8.24
CA LEU A 69 20.95 0.02 7.34
C LEU A 69 20.93 1.54 7.11
N ASN A 70 20.61 1.96 5.88
CA ASN A 70 20.58 3.36 5.48
C ASN A 70 19.21 3.82 4.98
N ALA A 71 18.20 2.94 5.00
CA ALA A 71 16.83 3.26 4.64
C ALA A 71 15.82 2.53 5.54
N HIS A 72 14.66 3.15 5.76
CA HIS A 72 13.55 2.49 6.41
C HIS A 72 12.22 2.94 5.81
N ARG A 73 11.38 1.98 5.41
CA ARG A 73 10.03 2.24 4.92
C ARG A 73 9.00 1.98 6.01
N LEU A 74 8.29 3.00 6.45
CA LEU A 74 7.17 2.85 7.38
C LEU A 74 5.86 3.32 6.74
N SER A 75 4.72 2.83 7.22
CA SER A 75 3.42 3.41 6.85
C SER A 75 2.88 4.31 7.95
N LEU A 76 2.09 5.28 7.53
CA LEU A 76 1.30 6.11 8.43
C LEU A 76 -0.06 5.45 8.67
N GLU A 77 -0.62 5.68 9.85
CA GLU A 77 -1.96 5.23 10.21
C GLU A 77 -2.99 6.33 9.99
N TRP A 78 -3.76 6.20 8.91
CA TRP A 78 -4.78 7.18 8.57
C TRP A 78 -5.77 7.39 9.73
N SER A 79 -6.13 6.34 10.47
CA SER A 79 -7.09 6.48 11.58
C SER A 79 -6.55 7.23 12.80
N ARG A 80 -5.21 7.33 12.95
CA ARG A 80 -4.58 8.18 13.97
C ARG A 80 -4.53 9.62 13.51
N ILE A 81 -4.17 9.84 12.24
CA ILE A 81 -3.99 11.19 11.68
C ILE A 81 -5.33 11.89 11.47
N GLU A 82 -6.35 11.19 10.98
CA GLU A 82 -7.69 11.70 10.75
C GLU A 82 -8.71 10.80 11.48
N PRO A 83 -8.87 10.94 12.80
CA PRO A 83 -9.74 10.06 13.60
C PRO A 83 -11.24 10.24 13.32
N GLU A 84 -11.64 11.41 12.82
CA GLU A 84 -13.00 11.74 12.38
C GLU A 84 -12.94 12.45 11.01
N PRO A 85 -14.01 12.43 10.18
CA PRO A 85 -13.96 13.01 8.85
C PRO A 85 -13.56 14.51 8.88
N GLY A 86 -12.41 14.84 8.30
CA GLY A 86 -11.89 16.20 8.21
C GLY A 86 -11.30 16.77 9.50
N ARG A 87 -11.22 15.98 10.58
CA ARG A 87 -10.58 16.38 11.84
C ARG A 87 -9.25 15.68 11.98
N PHE A 88 -8.17 16.46 11.93
CA PHE A 88 -6.81 15.95 12.03
C PHE A 88 -6.28 16.05 13.46
N ASP A 89 -5.61 14.99 13.92
CA ASP A 89 -4.96 14.96 15.23
C ASP A 89 -3.51 15.49 15.12
N PRO A 90 -3.23 16.68 15.68
CA PRO A 90 -1.87 17.24 15.64
C PRO A 90 -0.86 16.39 16.42
N THR A 91 -1.30 15.67 17.45
CA THR A 91 -0.40 14.85 18.27
C THR A 91 0.07 13.61 17.51
N ALA A 92 -0.80 13.02 16.68
CA ALA A 92 -0.46 11.88 15.85
C ALA A 92 0.54 12.26 14.75
N ILE A 93 0.30 13.37 14.04
CA ILE A 93 1.24 13.81 12.99
C ILE A 93 2.57 14.25 13.58
N ASP A 94 2.59 14.89 14.76
CA ASP A 94 3.82 15.23 15.48
C ASP A 94 4.61 14.00 15.89
N ARG A 95 3.93 12.91 16.28
CA ARG A 95 4.60 11.64 16.58
C ARG A 95 5.31 11.07 15.36
N TYR A 96 4.63 11.03 14.21
CA TYR A 96 5.27 10.61 12.95
C TYR A 96 6.42 11.52 12.57
N ARG A 97 6.27 12.84 12.73
CA ARG A 97 7.34 13.81 12.48
C ARG A 97 8.58 13.50 13.33
N LYS A 98 8.41 13.21 14.63
CA LYS A 98 9.50 12.75 15.52
C LYS A 98 10.14 11.44 15.05
N MET A 99 9.34 10.48 14.56
CA MET A 99 9.87 9.22 14.03
C MET A 99 10.74 9.46 12.78
N LEU A 100 10.26 10.24 11.81
CA LEU A 100 11.00 10.54 10.58
C LEU A 100 12.29 11.32 10.87
N ASP A 101 12.21 12.31 11.74
CA ASP A 101 13.39 13.07 12.20
C ASP A 101 14.38 12.17 12.98
N GLY A 102 13.86 11.22 13.77
CA GLY A 102 14.63 10.18 14.44
C GLY A 102 15.44 9.30 13.47
N LEU A 103 14.84 8.90 12.34
CA LEU A 103 15.52 8.16 11.27
C LEU A 103 16.61 9.02 10.61
N ARG A 104 16.29 10.25 10.22
CA ARG A 104 17.25 11.17 9.56
C ARG A 104 18.48 11.45 10.41
N ARG A 105 18.31 11.69 11.71
CA ARG A 105 19.44 11.90 12.65
C ARG A 105 20.41 10.73 12.71
N ARG A 106 19.95 9.53 12.36
CA ARG A 106 20.75 8.30 12.32
C ARG A 106 21.30 8.00 10.93
N GLY A 107 21.16 8.91 9.97
CA GLY A 107 21.56 8.71 8.59
C GLY A 107 20.69 7.69 7.84
N ILE A 108 19.47 7.42 8.33
CA ILE A 108 18.53 6.49 7.71
C ILE A 108 17.52 7.30 6.89
N THR A 109 17.46 7.05 5.59
CA THR A 109 16.49 7.66 4.68
C THR A 109 15.09 7.12 4.96
N PRO A 110 14.11 7.95 5.35
CA PRO A 110 12.74 7.51 5.48
C PRO A 110 12.07 7.36 4.12
N LEU A 111 11.25 6.31 3.98
CA LEU A 111 10.28 6.15 2.90
C LEU A 111 8.88 6.01 3.53
N VAL A 112 7.94 6.84 3.12
CA VAL A 112 6.62 6.91 3.75
C VAL A 112 5.57 6.24 2.88
N THR A 113 4.82 5.30 3.47
CA THR A 113 3.63 4.71 2.85
C THR A 113 2.36 5.34 3.41
N LEU A 114 1.53 5.91 2.55
CA LEU A 114 0.34 6.67 2.96
C LEU A 114 -0.84 5.76 3.34
N HIS A 115 -1.00 4.63 2.63
CA HIS A 115 -2.06 3.66 2.88
C HIS A 115 -1.51 2.23 2.89
N HIS A 116 -1.65 1.53 4.01
CA HIS A 116 -1.20 0.15 4.21
C HIS A 116 -2.30 -0.71 4.83
N PHE A 117 -3.38 -0.89 4.06
CA PHE A 117 -4.56 -1.72 4.35
C PHE A 117 -5.45 -1.25 5.49
N SER A 118 -4.97 -0.53 6.49
CA SER A 118 -5.78 0.05 7.57
C SER A 118 -6.46 1.35 7.14
N GLU A 119 -7.73 1.49 7.56
CA GLU A 119 -8.63 2.56 7.22
C GLU A 119 -9.37 3.02 8.47
N PRO A 120 -9.62 4.34 8.64
CA PRO A 120 -10.42 4.84 9.74
C PRO A 120 -11.83 4.22 9.76
N LEU A 121 -12.37 3.99 10.97
CA LEU A 121 -13.74 3.48 11.11
C LEU A 121 -14.78 4.39 10.45
N TRP A 122 -14.60 5.72 10.51
CA TRP A 122 -15.52 6.66 9.84
C TRP A 122 -15.52 6.46 8.32
N PHE A 123 -14.36 6.21 7.71
CA PHE A 123 -14.22 5.99 6.28
C PHE A 123 -14.94 4.70 5.88
N THR A 124 -14.68 3.62 6.62
CA THR A 124 -15.33 2.31 6.42
C THR A 124 -16.85 2.41 6.57
N ARG A 125 -17.35 3.13 7.59
CA ARG A 125 -18.80 3.33 7.82
C ARG A 125 -19.50 4.09 6.70
N MET A 126 -18.78 4.95 5.97
CA MET A 126 -19.31 5.62 4.78
C MET A 126 -19.21 4.78 3.50
N GLY A 127 -18.83 3.50 3.60
CA GLY A 127 -18.66 2.59 2.46
C GLY A 127 -17.23 2.42 2.00
N GLY A 128 -16.25 3.03 2.68
CA GLY A 128 -14.82 2.88 2.40
C GLY A 128 -14.47 3.14 0.93
N TRP A 129 -13.62 2.30 0.36
CA TRP A 129 -13.23 2.38 -1.05
C TRP A 129 -14.36 2.11 -2.05
N GLU A 130 -15.55 1.67 -1.62
CA GLU A 130 -16.71 1.52 -2.50
C GLU A 130 -17.41 2.86 -2.74
N ASN A 131 -17.23 3.80 -1.82
CA ASN A 131 -17.80 5.13 -1.90
C ASN A 131 -17.12 5.94 -3.02
N GLY A 132 -17.91 6.60 -3.87
CA GLY A 132 -17.40 7.48 -4.93
C GLY A 132 -16.61 8.69 -4.42
N ALA A 133 -16.82 9.11 -3.17
CA ALA A 133 -16.04 10.17 -2.50
C ALA A 133 -14.73 9.66 -1.86
N SER A 134 -14.42 8.36 -1.93
CA SER A 134 -13.21 7.79 -1.32
C SER A 134 -11.93 8.47 -1.79
N VAL A 135 -11.86 8.77 -3.10
CA VAL A 135 -10.73 9.46 -3.74
C VAL A 135 -10.51 10.85 -3.13
N SER A 136 -11.57 11.62 -2.88
CA SER A 136 -11.44 12.97 -2.33
C SER A 136 -11.07 12.95 -0.84
N PHE A 137 -11.57 11.98 -0.08
CA PHE A 137 -11.15 11.76 1.31
C PHE A 137 -9.67 11.42 1.40
N PHE A 138 -9.20 10.50 0.56
CA PHE A 138 -7.78 10.13 0.53
C PHE A 138 -6.91 11.31 0.08
N ARG A 139 -7.33 12.07 -0.95
CA ARG A 139 -6.62 13.29 -1.37
C ARG A 139 -6.49 14.30 -0.24
N ARG A 140 -7.55 14.54 0.54
CA ARG A 140 -7.51 15.48 1.68
C ARG A 140 -6.49 15.03 2.74
N TYR A 141 -6.49 13.75 3.06
CA TYR A 141 -5.51 13.15 3.96
C TYR A 141 -4.07 13.31 3.44
N VAL A 142 -3.84 13.01 2.15
CA VAL A 142 -2.52 13.15 1.51
C VAL A 142 -2.05 14.60 1.50
N ASP A 143 -2.94 15.56 1.21
CA ASP A 143 -2.61 17.00 1.23
C ASP A 143 -2.14 17.44 2.62
N PHE A 144 -2.86 17.04 3.67
CA PHE A 144 -2.48 17.34 5.06
C PHE A 144 -1.13 16.72 5.43
N VAL A 145 -0.95 15.43 5.17
CA VAL A 145 0.28 14.69 5.51
C VAL A 145 1.49 15.26 4.78
N THR A 146 1.36 15.54 3.48
CA THR A 146 2.48 16.02 2.68
C THR A 146 2.94 17.39 3.19
N ARG A 147 2.02 18.32 3.48
CA ARG A 147 2.38 19.62 4.06
C ARG A 147 3.12 19.50 5.39
N ALA A 148 2.81 18.49 6.19
CA ALA A 148 3.37 18.31 7.52
C ALA A 148 4.74 17.59 7.52
N LEU A 149 5.02 16.74 6.53
CA LEU A 149 6.15 15.81 6.56
C LEU A 149 7.09 15.87 5.33
N ALA A 150 6.77 16.68 4.30
CA ALA A 150 7.59 16.78 3.08
C ALA A 150 9.03 17.29 3.32
N ASP A 151 9.29 17.98 4.42
CA ASP A 151 10.64 18.39 4.81
C ASP A 151 11.50 17.23 5.32
N LEU A 152 10.88 16.08 5.65
CA LEU A 152 11.56 14.94 6.27
C LEU A 152 11.66 13.71 5.36
N CYS A 153 10.87 13.61 4.30
CA CYS A 153 10.83 12.43 3.43
C CYS A 153 10.71 12.80 1.95
N ASP A 154 11.48 12.13 1.10
CA ASP A 154 11.46 12.33 -0.36
C ASP A 154 10.77 11.18 -1.11
N PHE A 155 10.62 10.01 -0.48
CA PHE A 155 10.06 8.81 -1.10
C PHE A 155 8.67 8.50 -0.57
N TRP A 156 7.67 8.58 -1.44
CA TRP A 156 6.28 8.37 -1.09
C TRP A 156 5.71 7.17 -1.83
N ALA A 157 5.23 6.18 -1.07
CA ALA A 157 4.40 5.10 -1.58
C ALA A 157 2.94 5.42 -1.26
N THR A 158 2.12 5.73 -2.27
CA THR A 158 0.72 6.11 -2.02
C THR A 158 -0.09 4.96 -1.42
N ILE A 159 0.02 3.77 -2.02
CA ILE A 159 -0.76 2.59 -1.65
C ILE A 159 0.15 1.38 -1.66
N ASN A 160 0.13 0.59 -0.58
CA ASN A 160 0.76 -0.72 -0.52
C ASN A 160 -0.17 -1.80 -1.09
N GLU A 161 0.37 -2.60 -2.00
CA GLU A 161 -0.24 -3.80 -2.60
C GLU A 161 -1.73 -3.66 -2.93
N PRO A 162 -2.12 -2.68 -3.77
CA PRO A 162 -3.53 -2.40 -4.05
C PRO A 162 -4.28 -3.63 -4.56
N LEU A 163 -3.64 -4.44 -5.41
CA LEU A 163 -4.26 -5.65 -5.97
C LEU A 163 -4.45 -6.78 -4.94
N VAL A 164 -3.61 -6.83 -3.90
CA VAL A 164 -3.80 -7.77 -2.77
C VAL A 164 -4.96 -7.30 -1.91
N LEU A 165 -5.01 -6.01 -1.58
CA LEU A 165 -6.14 -5.41 -0.86
C LEU A 165 -7.47 -5.68 -1.57
N ILE A 166 -7.53 -5.43 -2.89
CA ILE A 166 -8.73 -5.69 -3.70
C ILE A 166 -9.09 -7.18 -3.70
N ALA A 167 -8.11 -8.04 -3.93
CA ALA A 167 -8.32 -9.48 -4.00
C ALA A 167 -8.83 -10.03 -2.65
N GLN A 168 -8.22 -9.63 -1.54
CA GLN A 168 -8.58 -10.16 -0.22
C GLN A 168 -9.86 -9.53 0.33
N GLY A 169 -10.11 -8.25 0.06
CA GLY A 169 -11.28 -7.52 0.60
C GLY A 169 -12.57 -7.69 -0.21
N TRP A 170 -12.48 -7.80 -1.54
CA TRP A 170 -13.65 -7.78 -2.44
C TRP A 170 -13.78 -8.97 -3.40
N PHE A 171 -12.73 -9.77 -3.58
CA PHE A 171 -12.79 -10.96 -4.43
C PHE A 171 -12.89 -12.26 -3.64
N LEU A 172 -11.96 -12.50 -2.72
CA LEU A 172 -11.91 -13.67 -1.84
C LEU A 172 -12.71 -13.47 -0.56
N GLY A 173 -12.84 -12.22 -0.08
CA GLY A 173 -13.56 -11.90 1.14
C GLY A 173 -12.86 -12.33 2.44
N ASN A 174 -11.54 -12.53 2.39
CA ASN A 174 -10.75 -12.95 3.56
C ASN A 174 -10.41 -11.79 4.51
N TRP A 175 -10.35 -10.57 3.99
CA TRP A 175 -10.01 -9.36 4.75
C TRP A 175 -11.23 -8.43 4.82
N PRO A 176 -11.33 -7.52 5.81
CA PRO A 176 -12.38 -6.51 5.80
C PRO A 176 -12.39 -5.75 4.45
N PRO A 177 -13.56 -5.50 3.83
CA PRO A 177 -14.92 -5.68 4.35
C PRO A 177 -15.55 -7.08 4.14
N GLN A 178 -14.77 -8.11 3.83
CA GLN A 178 -15.17 -9.52 3.64
C GLN A 178 -16.22 -9.72 2.53
N LYS A 179 -16.00 -9.08 1.39
CA LYS A 179 -16.91 -9.19 0.23
C LYS A 179 -16.34 -10.11 -0.83
N SER A 180 -17.23 -10.84 -1.49
CA SER A 180 -16.92 -11.71 -2.64
C SER A 180 -17.75 -11.27 -3.85
N ASN A 181 -17.47 -10.06 -4.35
CA ASN A 181 -18.25 -9.41 -5.41
C ASN A 181 -17.31 -8.82 -6.47
N PHE A 182 -17.21 -9.49 -7.61
CA PHE A 182 -16.29 -9.10 -8.69
C PHE A 182 -16.59 -7.72 -9.31
N PRO A 183 -17.83 -7.36 -9.68
CA PRO A 183 -18.14 -5.99 -10.13
C PRO A 183 -17.73 -4.90 -9.13
N LEU A 184 -17.93 -5.16 -7.84
CA LEU A 184 -17.54 -4.25 -6.77
C LEU A 184 -16.01 -4.16 -6.63
N ALA A 185 -15.29 -5.28 -6.73
CA ALA A 185 -13.84 -5.31 -6.76
C ALA A 185 -13.26 -4.44 -7.90
N MET A 186 -13.87 -4.48 -9.09
CA MET A 186 -13.44 -3.63 -10.21
C MET A 186 -13.73 -2.15 -9.97
N ARG A 187 -14.85 -1.81 -9.30
CA ARG A 187 -15.14 -0.43 -8.88
C ARG A 187 -14.09 0.08 -7.90
N VAL A 188 -13.77 -0.71 -6.89
CA VAL A 188 -12.75 -0.39 -5.88
C VAL A 188 -11.37 -0.25 -6.52
N MET A 189 -11.01 -1.13 -7.46
CA MET A 189 -9.76 -1.00 -8.22
C MET A 189 -9.68 0.34 -8.96
N ARG A 190 -10.78 0.80 -9.58
CA ARG A 190 -10.81 2.13 -10.21
C ARG A 190 -10.63 3.25 -9.19
N HIS A 191 -11.34 3.20 -8.06
CA HIS A 191 -11.20 4.21 -7.02
C HIS A 191 -9.77 4.28 -6.48
N LEU A 192 -9.13 3.14 -6.22
CA LEU A 192 -7.74 3.09 -5.77
C LEU A 192 -6.76 3.62 -6.83
N LEU A 193 -6.98 3.35 -8.13
CA LEU A 193 -6.16 3.92 -9.21
C LEU A 193 -6.24 5.46 -9.21
N PHE A 194 -7.45 6.01 -9.13
CA PHE A 194 -7.63 7.46 -9.08
C PHE A 194 -7.13 8.06 -7.75
N ALA A 195 -7.29 7.35 -6.63
CA ALA A 195 -6.74 7.77 -5.34
C ALA A 195 -5.20 7.87 -5.38
N HIS A 196 -4.53 6.91 -6.02
CA HIS A 196 -3.09 6.98 -6.27
C HIS A 196 -2.73 8.18 -7.15
N ALA A 197 -3.41 8.40 -8.28
CA ALA A 197 -3.13 9.54 -9.16
C ALA A 197 -3.35 10.89 -8.45
N GLU A 198 -4.45 11.04 -7.73
CA GLU A 198 -4.74 12.26 -6.97
C GLU A 198 -3.73 12.49 -5.85
N ALA A 199 -3.27 11.42 -5.18
CA ALA A 199 -2.18 11.50 -4.22
C ALA A 199 -0.85 11.92 -4.89
N TYR A 200 -0.52 11.36 -6.06
CA TYR A 200 0.66 11.75 -6.84
C TYR A 200 0.66 13.25 -7.12
N HIS A 201 -0.41 13.77 -7.71
CA HIS A 201 -0.53 15.19 -8.03
C HIS A 201 -0.53 16.08 -6.78
N ALA A 202 -1.20 15.66 -5.70
CA ALA A 202 -1.19 16.40 -4.44
C ALA A 202 0.21 16.47 -3.82
N ILE A 203 0.98 15.38 -3.86
CA ILE A 203 2.35 15.37 -3.34
C ILE A 203 3.24 16.33 -4.14
N HIS A 204 3.24 16.22 -5.47
CA HIS A 204 4.08 17.10 -6.31
C HIS A 204 3.69 18.58 -6.25
N ALA A 205 2.45 18.91 -5.87
CA ALA A 205 2.03 20.28 -5.62
C ALA A 205 2.72 20.91 -4.39
N HIS A 206 3.10 20.09 -3.40
CA HIS A 206 3.82 20.54 -2.19
C HIS A 206 5.32 20.27 -2.23
N GLN A 207 5.73 19.23 -2.94
CA GLN A 207 7.10 18.76 -3.03
C GLN A 207 7.41 18.33 -4.47
N SER A 208 7.80 19.27 -5.31
CA SER A 208 8.00 19.01 -6.75
C SER A 208 9.09 17.98 -7.06
N GLN A 209 10.09 17.85 -6.17
CA GLN A 209 11.21 16.89 -6.28
C GLN A 209 10.94 15.53 -5.60
N ALA A 210 9.72 15.32 -5.08
CA ALA A 210 9.34 14.05 -4.48
C ALA A 210 9.52 12.90 -5.49
N ARG A 211 9.81 11.72 -4.96
CA ARG A 211 9.78 10.45 -5.67
C ARG A 211 8.50 9.75 -5.25
N VAL A 212 7.49 9.73 -6.10
CA VAL A 212 6.19 9.17 -5.79
C VAL A 212 5.94 7.88 -6.58
N GLY A 213 5.47 6.86 -5.88
CA GLY A 213 5.15 5.56 -6.45
C GLY A 213 4.13 4.81 -5.61
N TYR A 214 4.10 3.51 -5.81
CA TYR A 214 3.33 2.56 -5.00
C TYR A 214 4.14 1.27 -4.85
N ALA A 215 3.75 0.42 -3.89
CA ALA A 215 4.32 -0.92 -3.77
C ALA A 215 3.35 -1.93 -4.40
N VAL A 216 3.76 -2.62 -5.45
CA VAL A 216 3.00 -3.73 -6.04
C VAL A 216 3.58 -5.06 -5.60
N HIS A 217 2.69 -5.95 -5.18
CA HIS A 217 3.04 -7.34 -4.99
C HIS A 217 3.18 -8.01 -6.35
N VAL A 218 4.36 -8.55 -6.62
CA VAL A 218 4.69 -9.26 -7.86
C VAL A 218 4.73 -10.76 -7.58
N ARG A 219 4.00 -11.52 -8.40
CA ARG A 219 4.05 -12.99 -8.42
C ARG A 219 4.42 -13.48 -9.80
N LEU A 220 5.37 -14.40 -9.85
CA LEU A 220 5.67 -15.11 -11.08
C LEU A 220 4.60 -16.19 -11.31
N PHE A 221 3.65 -15.89 -12.19
CA PHE A 221 2.65 -16.86 -12.65
C PHE A 221 3.22 -17.68 -13.80
N THR A 222 3.52 -18.95 -13.53
CA THR A 222 4.08 -19.89 -14.51
C THR A 222 3.06 -20.97 -14.87
N PRO A 223 2.93 -21.39 -16.13
CA PRO A 223 2.01 -22.48 -16.49
C PRO A 223 2.51 -23.80 -15.90
N TRP A 224 1.62 -24.58 -15.28
CA TRP A 224 1.93 -25.90 -14.73
C TRP A 224 2.51 -26.83 -15.80
N ARG A 225 1.88 -26.89 -16.98
CA ARG A 225 2.43 -27.53 -18.18
C ARG A 225 2.79 -26.48 -19.21
N ARG A 226 4.10 -26.24 -19.42
CA ARG A 226 4.61 -25.23 -20.37
C ARG A 226 4.04 -25.34 -21.78
N GLY A 227 3.84 -26.56 -22.28
CA GLY A 227 3.28 -26.81 -23.62
C GLY A 227 1.76 -26.65 -23.72
N ASN A 228 1.03 -26.64 -22.61
CA ASN A 228 -0.42 -26.58 -22.61
C ASN A 228 -0.91 -25.14 -22.85
N ARG A 229 -1.79 -24.95 -23.85
CA ARG A 229 -2.30 -23.62 -24.24
C ARG A 229 -3.19 -22.99 -23.16
N LEU A 230 -3.99 -23.79 -22.46
CA LEU A 230 -4.92 -23.32 -21.44
C LEU A 230 -4.18 -22.91 -20.15
N ASP A 231 -3.20 -23.70 -19.71
CA ASP A 231 -2.35 -23.32 -18.56
C ASP A 231 -1.60 -22.01 -18.85
N ARG A 232 -1.08 -21.82 -20.07
CA ARG A 232 -0.42 -20.57 -20.50
C ARG A 232 -1.38 -19.39 -20.52
N TYR A 233 -2.57 -19.58 -21.06
CA TYR A 233 -3.60 -18.54 -21.08
C TYR A 233 -3.99 -18.12 -19.65
N ALA A 234 -4.26 -19.09 -18.77
CA ALA A 234 -4.62 -18.84 -17.38
C ALA A 234 -3.50 -18.11 -16.60
N ALA A 235 -2.25 -18.53 -16.79
CA ALA A 235 -1.09 -17.84 -16.21
C ALA A 235 -0.96 -16.40 -16.71
N GLY A 236 -1.13 -16.18 -18.02
CA GLY A 236 -1.10 -14.87 -18.64
C GLY A 236 -2.21 -13.94 -18.14
N LEU A 237 -3.42 -14.46 -17.98
CA LEU A 237 -4.57 -13.72 -17.45
C LEU A 237 -4.35 -13.34 -15.97
N ARG A 238 -3.85 -14.26 -15.13
CA ARG A 238 -3.50 -13.94 -13.74
C ARG A 238 -2.45 -12.85 -13.66
N ARG A 239 -1.38 -12.94 -14.44
CA ARG A 239 -0.35 -11.89 -14.51
C ARG A 239 -0.92 -10.54 -14.95
N TRP A 240 -1.83 -10.54 -15.92
CA TRP A 240 -2.49 -9.31 -16.33
C TRP A 240 -3.28 -8.67 -15.18
N LEU A 241 -4.14 -9.45 -14.51
CA LEU A 241 -5.05 -8.95 -13.48
C LEU A 241 -4.36 -8.62 -12.15
N PHE A 242 -3.27 -9.33 -11.79
CA PHE A 242 -2.58 -9.19 -10.51
C PHE A 242 -1.30 -8.34 -10.58
N GLU A 243 -0.93 -7.81 -11.75
CA GLU A 243 0.30 -7.02 -11.88
C GLU A 243 0.15 -5.95 -12.98
N HIS A 244 0.03 -6.37 -14.24
CA HIS A 244 0.21 -5.46 -15.37
C HIS A 244 -0.91 -4.42 -15.51
N ILE A 245 -2.16 -4.76 -15.15
CA ILE A 245 -3.29 -3.85 -15.35
C ILE A 245 -3.12 -2.53 -14.57
N TRP A 246 -2.54 -2.60 -13.37
CA TRP A 246 -2.28 -1.44 -12.52
C TRP A 246 -1.13 -0.59 -13.07
N VAL A 247 0.00 -1.24 -13.38
CA VAL A 247 1.19 -0.57 -13.92
C VAL A 247 0.91 0.06 -15.28
N ALA A 248 0.19 -0.63 -16.16
CA ALA A 248 -0.18 -0.09 -17.46
C ALA A 248 -1.06 1.14 -17.31
N ALA A 249 -2.11 1.09 -16.46
CA ALA A 249 -3.03 2.20 -16.27
C ALA A 249 -2.33 3.47 -15.76
N THR A 250 -1.40 3.34 -14.82
CA THR A 250 -0.63 4.46 -14.23
C THR A 250 0.50 4.98 -15.11
N ASN A 251 0.85 4.25 -16.17
CA ASN A 251 1.85 4.69 -17.14
C ASN A 251 1.21 5.38 -18.35
N ASP A 252 0.20 4.75 -18.97
CA ASP A 252 -0.37 5.21 -20.24
C ASP A 252 -1.78 5.82 -20.14
N GLY A 253 -2.40 5.75 -18.97
CA GLY A 253 -3.72 6.28 -18.67
C GLY A 253 -4.89 5.42 -19.15
N TRP A 254 -4.66 4.23 -19.72
CA TRP A 254 -5.73 3.41 -20.26
C TRP A 254 -6.32 2.44 -19.22
N LEU A 255 -7.60 2.64 -18.92
CA LEU A 255 -8.46 1.70 -18.21
C LEU A 255 -8.97 0.64 -19.19
N ARG A 256 -8.38 -0.55 -19.12
CA ARG A 256 -8.69 -1.69 -19.99
C ARG A 256 -9.66 -2.67 -19.30
N PRO A 257 -10.36 -3.54 -20.05
CA PRO A 257 -11.16 -4.60 -19.44
C PRO A 257 -10.33 -5.43 -18.44
N PRO A 258 -10.92 -5.81 -17.29
CA PRO A 258 -12.32 -5.63 -16.88
C PRO A 258 -12.66 -4.27 -16.21
N LEU A 259 -11.74 -3.30 -16.13
CA LEU A 259 -11.99 -2.03 -15.44
C LEU A 259 -12.94 -1.09 -16.17
N SER A 260 -12.90 -1.10 -17.51
CA SER A 260 -13.73 -0.23 -18.36
C SER A 260 -13.81 -0.81 -19.76
N LEU A 261 -14.82 -0.40 -20.53
CA LEU A 261 -14.85 -0.55 -21.99
C LEU A 261 -13.84 0.42 -22.63
N ILE A 262 -12.55 0.13 -22.44
CA ILE A 262 -11.37 0.86 -22.96
C ILE A 262 -11.56 2.39 -22.89
N ARG A 263 -11.22 2.99 -21.75
CA ARG A 263 -11.25 4.45 -21.56
C ARG A 263 -9.86 4.95 -21.21
N ARG A 264 -9.41 6.04 -21.84
CA ARG A 264 -8.20 6.74 -21.42
C ARG A 264 -8.55 7.88 -20.48
N ASP A 265 -7.74 8.09 -19.45
CA ASP A 265 -7.88 9.20 -18.53
C ASP A 265 -6.52 9.87 -18.30
N ALA A 266 -6.46 11.19 -18.51
CA ALA A 266 -5.22 11.95 -18.47
C ALA A 266 -4.64 12.04 -17.04
N GLN A 267 -5.50 11.94 -16.02
CA GLN A 267 -5.08 12.04 -14.63
C GLN A 267 -4.14 10.90 -14.21
N LEU A 268 -4.21 9.75 -14.89
CA LEU A 268 -3.43 8.54 -14.61
C LEU A 268 -2.12 8.47 -15.40
N ILE A 269 -1.89 9.36 -16.38
CA ILE A 269 -0.72 9.24 -17.27
C ILE A 269 0.55 9.61 -16.50
N LYS A 270 1.52 8.68 -16.48
CA LYS A 270 2.84 8.86 -15.87
C LYS A 270 2.77 9.31 -14.39
N THR A 271 1.83 8.79 -13.61
CA THR A 271 1.75 9.07 -12.17
C THR A 271 2.71 8.20 -11.35
N ILE A 272 3.93 7.98 -11.85
CA ILE A 272 4.87 7.05 -11.24
C ILE A 272 6.33 7.42 -11.53
N ASP A 273 7.06 7.76 -10.48
CA ASP A 273 8.51 8.05 -10.55
C ASP A 273 9.36 6.82 -10.20
N TYR A 274 8.80 5.90 -9.42
CA TYR A 274 9.39 4.61 -9.09
C TYR A 274 8.32 3.54 -8.82
N VAL A 275 8.68 2.28 -9.02
CA VAL A 275 7.82 1.13 -8.66
C VAL A 275 8.46 0.41 -7.48
N GLY A 276 7.75 0.30 -6.36
CA GLY A 276 8.11 -0.62 -5.29
C GLY A 276 7.66 -2.04 -5.64
N ILE A 277 8.53 -3.03 -5.47
CA ILE A 277 8.22 -4.44 -5.76
C ILE A 277 8.29 -5.24 -4.47
N ASN A 278 7.15 -5.83 -4.08
CA ASN A 278 7.09 -6.82 -3.01
C ASN A 278 7.06 -8.21 -3.67
N TYR A 279 8.13 -9.00 -3.49
CA TYR A 279 8.24 -10.34 -4.07
C TYR A 279 8.52 -11.37 -2.97
N TYR A 280 7.74 -12.46 -2.99
CA TYR A 280 7.84 -13.52 -1.97
C TYR A 280 7.93 -14.91 -2.58
N THR A 281 7.15 -15.19 -3.64
CA THR A 281 7.04 -16.54 -4.20
C THR A 281 6.56 -16.52 -5.65
N ARG A 282 6.43 -17.72 -6.23
CA ARG A 282 5.87 -17.97 -7.56
C ARG A 282 4.68 -18.94 -7.46
N ASP A 283 3.75 -18.80 -8.39
CA ASP A 283 2.60 -19.69 -8.52
C ASP A 283 2.73 -20.51 -9.82
N HIS A 284 2.47 -21.82 -9.71
CA HIS A 284 2.25 -22.66 -10.89
C HIS A 284 0.76 -22.77 -11.16
N ILE A 285 0.33 -22.32 -12.34
CA ILE A 285 -1.06 -22.16 -12.72
C ILE A 285 -1.49 -23.30 -13.63
N ARG A 286 -2.51 -24.03 -13.20
CA ARG A 286 -3.20 -25.06 -13.99
C ARG A 286 -4.60 -24.56 -14.31
N PHE A 287 -5.00 -24.64 -15.57
CA PHE A 287 -6.39 -24.40 -15.94
C PHE A 287 -7.26 -25.58 -15.51
N THR A 288 -8.36 -25.29 -14.82
CA THR A 288 -9.35 -26.29 -14.39
C THR A 288 -10.72 -25.87 -14.96
N PRO A 289 -11.40 -26.71 -15.75
CA PRO A 289 -12.69 -26.37 -16.38
C PRO A 289 -13.84 -26.16 -15.40
N ASN A 290 -13.76 -26.74 -14.19
CA ASN A 290 -14.71 -26.57 -13.09
C ASN A 290 -13.90 -26.31 -11.80
N PRO A 291 -13.69 -25.03 -11.43
CA PRO A 291 -12.96 -24.65 -10.23
C PRO A 291 -13.73 -24.89 -8.94
#